data_AF-A0A950SMJ7-F1
#
_entry.id   AF-A0A950SMJ7-F1
#
_cell.length_a   1.000
_cell.length_b   1.000
_cell.length_c   1.000
_cell.angle_alpha   90.00
_cell.angle_beta   90.00
_cell.angle_gamma   90.00
#
_symmetry.space_group_name_H-M   'P 1'
#
loop_
_entity.id
_entity.type
_entity.pdbx_description
1 polymer ?
#
loop_
_entity_poly.entity_id
_entity_poly.type
_entity_poly.pdbx_seq_one_letter_code
_entity_poly.pdbx_strand_id
1 'polypeptide(L)'
;MLALGSLAFVSPWLLVALAALPIIWWLLRVTPPAPRRIAFPAIRLLLGLVPREETPARTPLWLILLRMLLAALVILAVAHPLLNPQTHLASTGPIIVVVDDGWAAAHDWPARQAALAELLGEAEREDRQVVLLTTATTAVDEPMAALRPVRAADARATVQAMLPKPWPVDRRGALGRLEALSLPEANSAVWLSDGIADDGGYAALAAHLAKRGSLRYLMAQPADAPVMLAAGQTEANDVGVELRSLPAPTPRLFQVRASGDDGRLLTRQAVTIEPGAKSAGLRMTMPSELRNRMARIEIEGDQSAGSVLLVDERWR
;
A
#
# COMPACT_ATOMS: atom_id res chain seq x y z
N MET A 1 -1.98 8.16 22.99
CA MET A 1 -1.35 6.93 22.44
C MET A 1 -0.10 6.62 23.23
N LEU A 2 0.25 5.34 23.36
CA LEU A 2 1.49 4.91 24.01
C LEU A 2 2.30 4.09 23.00
N ALA A 3 3.53 4.51 22.72
CA ALA A 3 4.44 3.85 21.79
C ALA A 3 5.60 3.20 22.56
N LEU A 4 5.87 1.94 22.27
CA LEU A 4 6.94 1.11 22.80
C LEU A 4 7.75 0.56 21.62
N GLY A 5 8.74 1.33 21.15
CA GLY A 5 9.54 0.99 19.98
C GLY A 5 8.70 0.96 18.70
N SER A 6 8.71 -0.16 17.98
CA SER A 6 7.91 -0.38 16.77
C SER A 6 6.44 -0.72 17.06
N LEU A 7 6.02 -0.85 18.32
CA LEU A 7 4.64 -1.18 18.67
C LEU A 7 3.95 0.04 19.31
N ALA A 8 2.77 0.42 18.86
CA ALA A 8 1.94 1.43 19.51
C ALA A 8 0.53 0.92 19.80
N PHE A 9 -0.11 1.51 20.81
CA PHE A 9 -1.49 1.23 21.17
C PHE A 9 -2.33 2.49 21.05
N VAL A 10 -3.43 2.39 20.30
CA VAL A 10 -4.39 3.49 20.11
C VAL A 10 -5.02 3.86 21.45
N SER A 11 -5.46 2.85 22.21
CA SER A 11 -6.15 3.02 23.49
C SER A 11 -5.34 2.40 24.64
N PRO A 12 -4.24 3.02 25.07
CA PRO A 12 -3.30 2.40 26.02
C PRO A 12 -3.90 2.16 27.41
N TRP A 13 -4.96 2.90 27.78
CA TRP A 13 -5.67 2.69 29.05
C TRP A 13 -6.31 1.29 29.16
N LEU A 14 -6.65 0.66 28.02
CA LEU A 14 -7.15 -0.73 28.01
C LEU A 14 -6.08 -1.74 28.45
N LEU A 15 -4.79 -1.43 28.32
CA LEU A 15 -3.73 -2.28 28.85
C LEU A 15 -3.79 -2.41 30.37
N VAL A 16 -4.39 -1.44 31.07
CA VAL A 16 -4.66 -1.55 32.52
C VAL A 16 -5.58 -2.74 32.82
N ALA A 17 -6.44 -3.15 31.88
CA ALA A 17 -7.27 -4.35 32.04
C ALA A 17 -6.42 -5.64 32.16
N LEU A 18 -5.17 -5.67 31.67
CA LEU A 18 -4.25 -6.78 31.94
C LEU A 18 -3.97 -6.93 33.43
N ALA A 19 -4.01 -5.84 34.21
CA ALA A 19 -3.88 -5.90 35.67
C ALA A 19 -5.10 -6.56 36.35
N ALA A 20 -6.24 -6.73 35.67
CA ALA A 20 -7.39 -7.48 36.17
C ALA A 20 -7.30 -8.99 35.92
N LEU A 21 -6.30 -9.47 35.16
CA LEU A 21 -6.06 -10.90 34.93
C LEU A 21 -5.96 -11.72 36.23
N PRO A 22 -5.30 -11.28 37.32
CA PRO A 22 -5.28 -12.01 38.59
C PRO A 22 -6.68 -12.19 39.21
N ILE A 23 -7.57 -11.21 39.02
CA ILE A 23 -8.95 -11.28 39.49
C ILE A 23 -9.73 -12.31 38.68
N ILE A 24 -9.54 -12.33 37.35
CA ILE A 24 -10.12 -13.35 36.45
C ILE A 24 -9.61 -14.74 36.82
N TRP A 25 -8.31 -14.88 37.07
CA TRP A 25 -7.70 -16.13 37.52
C TRP A 25 -8.34 -16.62 38.83
N TRP A 26 -8.55 -15.71 39.79
CA TRP A 26 -9.20 -16.04 41.06
C TRP A 26 -10.65 -16.47 40.85
N LEU A 27 -11.42 -15.75 40.02
CA LEU A 27 -12.82 -16.08 39.71
C LEU A 27 -12.95 -17.43 38.99
N LEU A 28 -12.06 -17.72 38.04
CA LEU A 28 -12.03 -19.00 37.32
C LEU A 28 -11.63 -20.19 38.20
N ARG A 29 -11.05 -19.93 39.38
CA ARG A 29 -10.68 -20.94 40.38
C ARG A 29 -11.78 -21.18 41.41
N VAL A 30 -12.87 -20.42 41.38
CA VAL A 30 -14.02 -20.65 42.25
C VAL A 30 -14.65 -21.97 41.86
N THR A 31 -14.35 -22.98 42.67
CA THR A 31 -14.96 -24.30 42.56
C THR A 31 -16.29 -24.29 43.30
N PRO A 32 -17.32 -24.99 42.79
CA PRO A 32 -18.60 -25.08 43.48
C PRO A 32 -18.42 -25.63 44.90
N PRO A 33 -19.26 -25.19 45.86
CA PRO A 33 -19.16 -25.64 47.24
C PRO A 33 -19.24 -27.16 47.30
N ALA A 34 -18.46 -27.75 48.22
CA ALA A 34 -18.38 -29.20 48.36
C ALA A 34 -19.79 -29.83 48.52
N PRO A 35 -20.06 -30.97 47.87
CA PRO A 35 -21.36 -31.62 47.95
C PRO A 35 -21.71 -31.92 49.42
N ARG A 36 -22.93 -31.58 49.82
CA ARG A 36 -23.42 -31.84 51.18
C ARG A 36 -23.58 -33.35 51.37
N ARG A 37 -22.94 -33.90 52.40
CA ARG A 37 -23.10 -35.30 52.78
C ARG A 37 -24.44 -35.46 53.49
N ILE A 38 -25.36 -36.18 52.87
CA ILE A 38 -26.67 -36.50 53.43
C ILE A 38 -26.69 -38.00 53.73
N ALA A 39 -27.18 -38.38 54.91
CA ALA A 39 -27.34 -39.79 55.24
C ALA A 39 -28.44 -40.38 54.36
N PHE A 40 -28.07 -41.28 53.43
CA PHE A 40 -29.01 -41.97 52.55
C PHE A 40 -29.30 -43.37 53.12
N PRO A 41 -30.46 -43.61 53.76
CA PRO A 41 -30.72 -44.84 54.51
C PRO A 41 -30.74 -46.10 53.63
N ALA A 42 -31.04 -45.95 52.35
CA ALA A 42 -31.17 -47.04 51.38
C ALA A 42 -29.84 -47.39 50.67
N ILE A 43 -28.69 -47.22 51.33
CA ILE A 43 -27.36 -47.59 50.80
C ILE A 43 -27.30 -49.06 50.34
N ARG A 44 -28.12 -49.94 50.94
CA ARG A 44 -28.19 -51.36 50.58
C ARG A 44 -28.62 -51.61 49.12
N LEU A 45 -29.37 -50.70 48.51
CA LEU A 45 -29.79 -50.83 47.10
C LEU A 45 -28.67 -50.50 46.10
N LEU A 46 -27.56 -49.91 46.57
CA LEU A 46 -26.44 -49.46 45.74
C LEU A 46 -25.23 -50.39 45.79
N LEU A 47 -25.28 -51.49 46.57
CA LEU A 47 -24.19 -52.43 46.89
C LEU A 47 -23.62 -53.26 45.72
N GLY A 48 -23.90 -52.88 44.47
CA GLY A 48 -23.36 -53.51 43.25
C GLY A 48 -23.09 -52.55 42.09
N LEU A 49 -23.23 -51.23 42.30
CA LEU A 49 -22.96 -50.23 41.28
C LEU A 49 -21.48 -49.85 41.30
N VAL A 50 -20.78 -50.06 40.18
CA VAL A 50 -19.41 -49.57 39.99
C VAL A 50 -19.47 -48.04 39.91
N PRO A 51 -18.77 -47.30 40.80
CA PRO A 51 -18.73 -45.85 40.74
C PRO A 51 -18.17 -45.42 39.39
N ARG A 52 -18.96 -44.69 38.60
CA ARG A 52 -18.44 -44.01 37.41
C ARG A 52 -17.60 -42.85 37.91
N GLU A 53 -16.32 -42.80 37.57
CA GLU A 53 -15.45 -41.68 37.94
C GLU A 53 -16.09 -40.37 37.45
N GLU A 54 -16.63 -39.59 38.40
CA GLU A 54 -17.05 -38.23 38.12
C GLU A 54 -15.80 -37.38 37.92
N THR A 55 -15.76 -36.70 36.78
CA THR A 55 -14.67 -35.85 36.28
C THR A 55 -14.06 -34.91 37.32
N PRO A 56 -12.77 -34.54 37.17
CA PRO A 56 -12.00 -33.81 38.17
C PRO A 56 -12.66 -32.49 38.57
N ALA A 57 -12.88 -32.32 39.88
CA ALA A 57 -13.48 -31.14 40.51
C ALA A 57 -12.66 -29.84 40.36
N ARG A 58 -11.48 -29.90 39.74
CA ARG A 58 -10.59 -28.75 39.54
C ARG A 58 -10.30 -28.56 38.06
N THR A 59 -10.44 -27.32 37.60
CA THR A 59 -9.93 -26.87 36.31
C THR A 59 -8.42 -27.16 36.25
N PRO A 60 -7.94 -27.96 35.28
CA PRO A 60 -6.51 -28.22 35.14
C PRO A 60 -5.77 -26.91 34.81
N LEU A 61 -4.55 -26.76 35.34
CA LEU A 61 -3.79 -25.51 35.27
C LEU A 61 -3.56 -25.02 33.83
N TRP A 62 -3.40 -25.94 32.87
CA TRP A 62 -3.22 -25.59 31.47
C TRP A 62 -4.46 -24.91 30.87
N LEU A 63 -5.69 -25.30 31.26
CA LEU A 63 -6.92 -24.65 30.81
C LEU A 63 -7.05 -23.23 31.38
N ILE A 64 -6.62 -23.04 32.63
CA ILE A 64 -6.57 -21.71 33.24
C ILE A 64 -5.56 -20.85 32.46
N LEU A 65 -4.35 -21.35 32.23
CA LEU A 65 -3.31 -20.62 31.50
C LEU A 65 -3.76 -20.27 30.06
N LEU A 66 -4.41 -21.21 29.37
CA LEU A 66 -5.01 -20.96 28.05
C LEU A 66 -6.10 -19.88 28.09
N ARG A 67 -7.00 -19.92 29.08
CA ARG A 67 -8.04 -18.89 29.26
C ARG A 67 -7.43 -17.52 29.55
N MET A 68 -6.39 -17.47 30.38
CA MET A 68 -5.66 -16.24 30.68
C MET A 68 -4.99 -15.67 29.43
N LEU A 69 -4.37 -16.53 28.61
CA LEU A 69 -3.77 -16.15 27.34
C LEU A 69 -4.83 -15.61 26.37
N LEU A 70 -5.97 -16.29 26.22
CA LEU A 70 -7.10 -15.83 25.41
C LEU A 70 -7.61 -14.46 25.87
N ALA A 71 -7.83 -14.28 27.17
CA ALA A 71 -8.25 -13.00 27.73
C ALA A 71 -7.21 -11.90 27.45
N ALA A 72 -5.92 -12.18 27.62
CA ALA A 72 -4.85 -11.25 27.30
C ALA A 72 -4.82 -10.87 25.81
N LEU A 73 -4.97 -11.84 24.91
CA LEU A 73 -5.04 -11.60 23.46
C LEU A 73 -6.26 -10.76 23.07
N VAL A 74 -7.43 -11.00 23.70
CA VAL A 74 -8.63 -10.17 23.49
C VAL A 74 -8.40 -8.75 23.96
N ILE A 75 -7.82 -8.55 25.15
CA ILE A 75 -7.48 -7.21 25.65
C ILE A 75 -6.50 -6.51 24.72
N LEU A 76 -5.46 -7.22 24.26
CA LEU A 76 -4.49 -6.68 23.31
C LEU A 76 -5.14 -6.32 21.98
N ALA A 77 -6.02 -7.17 21.43
CA ALA A 77 -6.72 -6.92 20.18
C ALA A 77 -7.62 -5.68 20.27
N VAL A 78 -8.37 -5.53 21.38
CA VAL A 78 -9.23 -4.37 21.63
C VAL A 78 -8.42 -3.09 21.89
N ALA A 79 -7.19 -3.22 22.42
CA ALA A 79 -6.28 -2.08 22.56
C ALA A 79 -5.75 -1.55 21.22
N HIS A 80 -6.08 -2.20 20.10
CA HIS A 80 -5.66 -1.87 18.74
C HIS A 80 -4.13 -1.69 18.63
N PRO A 81 -3.35 -2.79 18.64
CA PRO A 81 -1.91 -2.73 18.51
C PRO A 81 -1.55 -2.39 17.06
N LEU A 82 -0.68 -1.41 16.89
CA LEU A 82 -0.15 -0.93 15.62
C LEU A 82 1.33 -1.26 15.54
N LEU A 83 1.74 -1.95 14.47
CA LEU A 83 3.14 -2.18 14.14
C LEU A 83 3.62 -1.04 13.24
N ASN A 84 4.76 -0.44 13.60
CA ASN A 84 5.34 0.75 12.99
C ASN A 84 4.34 1.91 12.92
N PRO A 85 3.97 2.52 14.07
CA PRO A 85 3.17 3.74 14.05
C PRO A 85 3.88 4.78 13.17
N GLN A 86 3.32 5.00 11.98
CA GLN A 86 3.80 6.05 11.09
C GLN A 86 3.51 7.37 11.82
N THR A 87 4.43 8.34 11.74
CA THR A 87 4.29 9.63 12.43
C THR A 87 2.90 10.21 12.16
N HIS A 88 2.08 10.30 13.22
CA HIS A 88 0.74 10.84 13.12
C HIS A 88 0.77 12.16 12.37
N LEU A 89 -0.13 12.29 11.41
CA LEU A 89 -0.42 13.53 10.76
C LEU A 89 -1.00 14.48 11.82
N ALA A 90 -0.19 15.42 12.30
CA ALA A 90 -0.49 16.29 13.44
C ALA A 90 -1.57 17.33 13.12
N SER A 91 -2.80 16.88 12.85
CA SER A 91 -3.94 17.72 12.47
C SER A 91 -5.26 16.97 12.73
N THR A 92 -6.31 17.72 13.07
CA THR A 92 -7.68 17.22 13.26
C THR A 92 -8.57 17.40 12.03
N GLY A 93 -8.13 18.17 11.03
CA GLY A 93 -8.88 18.40 9.79
C GLY A 93 -8.74 17.26 8.76
N PRO A 94 -9.39 17.39 7.59
CA PRO A 94 -9.29 16.41 6.52
C PRO A 94 -7.85 16.12 6.07
N ILE A 95 -7.60 14.87 5.67
CA ILE A 95 -6.32 14.46 5.09
C ILE A 95 -6.38 14.69 3.57
N ILE A 96 -5.49 15.52 3.05
CA ILE A 96 -5.32 15.73 1.62
C ILE A 96 -4.41 14.62 1.11
N VAL A 97 -4.94 13.73 0.28
CA VAL A 97 -4.19 12.62 -0.32
C VAL A 97 -3.97 12.94 -1.78
N VAL A 98 -2.73 13.26 -2.12
CA VAL A 98 -2.32 13.52 -3.51
C VAL A 98 -1.67 12.26 -4.06
N VAL A 99 -2.12 11.82 -5.23
CA VAL A 99 -1.62 10.63 -5.90
C VAL A 99 -1.15 11.02 -7.30
N ASP A 100 0.14 10.86 -7.54
CA ASP A 100 0.66 10.81 -8.89
C ASP A 100 0.23 9.49 -9.51
N ASP A 101 -0.78 9.56 -10.40
CA ASP A 101 -1.44 8.44 -11.08
C ASP A 101 -1.12 8.42 -12.59
N GLY A 102 -0.03 9.06 -13.01
CA GLY A 102 0.42 9.07 -14.41
C GLY A 102 1.15 7.79 -14.81
N TRP A 103 1.69 7.76 -16.04
CA TRP A 103 2.32 6.57 -16.62
C TRP A 103 3.47 6.03 -15.76
N ALA A 104 4.21 6.92 -15.10
CA ALA A 104 5.36 6.60 -14.27
C ALA A 104 4.97 5.82 -13.00
N ALA A 105 3.74 5.98 -12.51
CA ALA A 105 3.27 5.31 -11.30
C ALA A 105 2.86 3.84 -11.52
N ALA A 106 2.85 3.36 -12.77
CA ALA A 106 2.33 2.03 -13.09
C ALA A 106 3.19 0.90 -12.51
N HIS A 107 4.51 1.06 -12.47
CA HIS A 107 5.43 0.02 -12.01
C HIS A 107 5.25 -0.29 -10.50
N ASP A 108 5.14 0.75 -9.67
CA ASP A 108 4.96 0.63 -8.22
C ASP A 108 3.49 0.75 -7.77
N TRP A 109 2.54 0.66 -8.72
CA TRP A 109 1.11 0.83 -8.45
C TRP A 109 0.56 -0.07 -7.33
N PRO A 110 0.93 -1.37 -7.24
CA PRO A 110 0.47 -2.22 -6.14
C PRO A 110 0.92 -1.72 -4.77
N ALA A 111 2.15 -1.20 -4.66
CA ALA A 111 2.67 -0.64 -3.41
C ALA A 111 1.95 0.68 -3.05
N ARG A 112 1.64 1.52 -4.05
CA ARG A 112 0.83 2.73 -3.85
C ARG A 112 -0.57 2.41 -3.36
N GLN A 113 -1.24 1.42 -3.96
CA GLN A 113 -2.55 0.96 -3.50
C GLN A 113 -2.52 0.47 -2.05
N ALA A 114 -1.50 -0.31 -1.68
CA ALA A 114 -1.32 -0.77 -0.30
C ALA A 114 -1.14 0.41 0.67
N ALA A 115 -0.28 1.38 0.34
CA ALA A 115 -0.05 2.57 1.14
C ALA A 115 -1.32 3.43 1.29
N LEU A 116 -2.11 3.59 0.21
CA LEU A 116 -3.41 4.27 0.26
C LEU A 116 -4.40 3.52 1.14
N ALA A 117 -4.46 2.19 1.05
CA ALA A 117 -5.36 1.37 1.87
C ALA A 117 -5.02 1.48 3.36
N GLU A 118 -3.74 1.47 3.72
CA GLU A 118 -3.28 1.70 5.09
C GLU A 118 -3.67 3.10 5.59
N LEU A 119 -3.40 4.14 4.79
CA LEU A 119 -3.74 5.52 5.12
C LEU A 119 -5.24 5.72 5.32
N LEU A 120 -6.08 5.12 4.46
CA LEU A 120 -7.53 5.18 4.62
C LEU A 120 -7.99 4.42 5.87
N GLY A 121 -7.32 3.32 6.23
CA GLY A 121 -7.57 2.62 7.49
C GLY A 121 -7.21 3.44 8.72
N GLU A 122 -6.13 4.24 8.67
CA GLU A 122 -5.77 5.20 9.72
C GLU A 122 -6.81 6.33 9.82
N ALA A 123 -7.14 6.96 8.69
CA ALA A 123 -8.15 8.02 8.62
C ALA A 123 -9.51 7.57 9.16
N GLU A 124 -9.93 6.33 8.89
CA GLU A 124 -11.18 5.77 9.40
C GLU A 124 -11.16 5.57 10.92
N ARG A 125 -10.03 5.12 11.50
CA ARG A 125 -9.89 4.97 12.96
C ARG A 125 -9.88 6.31 13.69
N GLU A 126 -9.40 7.35 13.04
CA GLU A 126 -9.39 8.72 13.57
C GLU A 126 -10.68 9.50 13.28
N ASP A 127 -11.67 8.90 12.59
CA ASP A 127 -12.90 9.55 12.10
C ASP A 127 -12.63 10.82 11.26
N ARG A 128 -11.60 10.75 10.42
CA ARG A 128 -11.16 11.87 9.57
C ARG A 128 -11.64 11.70 8.14
N GLN A 129 -12.08 12.81 7.56
CA GLN A 129 -12.37 12.90 6.14
C GLN A 129 -11.09 12.94 5.31
N VAL A 130 -11.20 12.51 4.06
CA VAL A 130 -10.10 12.47 3.09
C VAL A 130 -10.50 13.23 1.84
N VAL A 131 -9.56 14.00 1.29
CA VAL A 131 -9.67 14.64 -0.02
C VAL A 131 -8.70 13.93 -0.95
N LEU A 132 -9.23 13.17 -1.91
CA LEU A 132 -8.41 12.43 -2.87
C LEU A 132 -8.19 13.27 -4.13
N LEU A 133 -6.93 13.58 -4.43
CA LEU A 133 -6.49 14.34 -5.59
C LEU A 133 -5.57 13.49 -6.46
N THR A 134 -5.99 13.25 -7.70
CA THR A 134 -5.16 12.65 -8.75
C THR A 134 -4.47 13.74 -9.57
N THR A 135 -3.24 13.51 -10.00
CA THR A 135 -2.45 14.51 -10.74
C THR A 135 -2.33 14.23 -12.23
N ALA A 136 -2.63 13.03 -12.72
CA ALA A 136 -2.58 12.71 -14.14
C ALA A 136 -3.58 13.55 -14.94
N THR A 137 -3.13 14.01 -16.12
CA THR A 137 -4.02 14.62 -17.11
C THR A 137 -5.09 13.62 -17.56
N THR A 138 -6.27 14.14 -17.88
CA THR A 138 -7.41 13.36 -18.39
C THR A 138 -7.56 13.57 -19.88
N ALA A 139 -8.28 12.66 -20.56
CA ALA A 139 -8.67 12.89 -21.94
C ALA A 139 -9.54 14.15 -22.03
N VAL A 140 -9.48 14.86 -23.16
CA VAL A 140 -10.10 16.19 -23.35
C VAL A 140 -11.60 16.21 -23.01
N ASP A 141 -12.30 15.08 -23.15
CA ASP A 141 -13.74 14.95 -22.91
C ASP A 141 -14.10 14.21 -21.61
N GLU A 142 -13.12 13.86 -20.78
CA GLU A 142 -13.38 13.12 -19.54
C GLU A 142 -13.56 14.09 -18.36
N PRO A 143 -14.75 14.18 -17.75
CA PRO A 143 -14.99 15.11 -16.67
C PRO A 143 -14.17 14.70 -15.43
N MET A 144 -13.31 15.61 -14.97
CA MET A 144 -12.59 15.42 -13.73
C MET A 144 -13.53 15.41 -12.53
N ALA A 145 -13.41 14.38 -11.69
CA ALA A 145 -14.21 14.27 -10.48
C ALA A 145 -14.07 15.52 -9.59
N ALA A 146 -15.18 16.02 -9.06
CA ALA A 146 -15.16 17.15 -8.15
C ALA A 146 -14.38 16.79 -6.87
N LEU A 147 -13.43 17.64 -6.48
CA LEU A 147 -12.71 17.49 -5.21
C LEU A 147 -13.63 17.87 -4.07
N ARG A 148 -13.75 16.99 -3.08
CA ARG A 148 -14.50 17.25 -1.84
C ARG A 148 -13.99 16.35 -0.72
N PRO A 149 -14.12 16.77 0.55
CA PRO A 149 -13.93 15.87 1.68
C PRO A 149 -14.95 14.74 1.62
N VAL A 150 -14.49 13.50 1.70
CA VAL A 150 -15.32 12.29 1.78
C VAL A 150 -14.92 11.47 3.00
N ARG A 151 -15.77 10.57 3.47
CA ARG A 151 -15.38 9.64 4.54
C ARG A 151 -14.33 8.66 4.01
N ALA A 152 -13.41 8.24 4.88
CA ALA A 152 -12.37 7.29 4.52
C ALA A 152 -12.93 5.97 3.95
N ALA A 153 -14.07 5.50 4.45
CA ALA A 153 -14.78 4.33 3.93
C ALA A 153 -15.27 4.53 2.48
N ASP A 154 -15.76 5.72 2.13
CA ASP A 154 -16.24 6.02 0.77
C ASP A 154 -15.05 6.16 -0.20
N ALA A 155 -13.94 6.74 0.26
CA ALA A 155 -12.71 6.87 -0.53
C ALA A 155 -12.07 5.51 -0.87
N ARG A 156 -12.29 4.48 -0.04
CA ARG A 156 -11.72 3.14 -0.24
C ARG A 156 -12.18 2.49 -1.54
N ALA A 157 -13.46 2.61 -1.86
CA ALA A 157 -13.99 2.09 -3.12
C ALA A 157 -13.37 2.82 -4.33
N THR A 158 -13.20 4.14 -4.24
CA THR A 158 -12.53 4.94 -5.28
C THR A 158 -11.08 4.49 -5.47
N VAL A 159 -10.31 4.38 -4.39
CA VAL A 159 -8.89 3.95 -4.45
C VAL A 159 -8.75 2.55 -5.05
N GLN A 160 -9.63 1.61 -4.70
CA GLN A 160 -9.61 0.26 -5.26
C GLN A 160 -9.91 0.22 -6.77
N ALA A 161 -10.69 1.18 -7.28
CA ALA A 161 -11.00 1.30 -8.69
C ALA A 161 -9.96 2.11 -9.48
N MET A 162 -9.02 2.78 -8.80
CA MET A 162 -8.00 3.59 -9.47
C MET A 162 -6.98 2.71 -10.20
N LEU A 163 -6.64 3.15 -11.41
CA LEU A 163 -5.59 2.57 -12.23
C LEU A 163 -4.64 3.68 -12.68
N PRO A 164 -3.34 3.36 -12.92
CA PRO A 164 -2.42 4.32 -13.47
C PRO A 164 -2.86 4.69 -14.89
N LYS A 165 -2.82 5.98 -15.21
CA LYS A 165 -3.21 6.52 -16.50
C LYS A 165 -1.99 6.56 -17.43
N PRO A 166 -2.17 6.40 -18.75
CA PRO A 166 -1.06 6.44 -19.71
C PRO A 166 -0.51 7.86 -19.98
N TRP A 167 -0.93 8.86 -19.19
CA TRP A 167 -0.66 10.27 -19.41
C TRP A 167 0.36 10.83 -18.41
N PRO A 168 1.04 11.94 -18.74
CA PRO A 168 1.85 12.66 -17.76
C PRO A 168 0.99 13.31 -16.69
N VAL A 169 1.63 13.60 -15.55
CA VAL A 169 1.05 14.36 -14.44
C VAL A 169 1.00 15.85 -14.76
N ASP A 170 -0.10 16.52 -14.38
CA ASP A 170 -0.28 17.96 -14.36
C ASP A 170 -0.47 18.44 -12.92
N ARG A 171 0.66 18.65 -12.23
CA ARG A 171 0.68 19.11 -10.84
C ARG A 171 0.23 20.56 -10.69
N ARG A 172 0.38 21.40 -11.72
CA ARG A 172 -0.11 22.79 -11.68
C ARG A 172 -1.63 22.83 -11.76
N GLY A 173 -2.24 22.06 -12.67
CA GLY A 173 -3.69 21.90 -12.73
C GLY A 173 -4.26 21.27 -11.45
N ALA A 174 -3.58 20.25 -10.91
CA ALA A 174 -3.94 19.64 -9.63
C ALA A 174 -3.90 20.66 -8.47
N LEU A 175 -2.86 21.50 -8.41
CA LEU A 175 -2.74 22.58 -7.43
C LEU A 175 -3.88 23.59 -7.57
N GLY A 176 -4.19 24.05 -8.78
CA GLY A 176 -5.28 25.01 -9.01
C GLY A 176 -6.64 24.49 -8.53
N ARG A 177 -6.91 23.19 -8.68
CA ARG A 177 -8.13 22.56 -8.15
C ARG A 177 -8.14 22.48 -6.63
N LEU A 178 -6.98 22.20 -6.03
CA LEU A 178 -6.84 22.16 -4.57
C LEU A 178 -7.02 23.55 -3.95
N GLU A 179 -6.54 24.59 -4.63
CA GLU A 179 -6.71 25.99 -4.24
C GLU A 179 -8.17 26.46 -4.35
N ALA A 180 -8.90 25.97 -5.36
CA ALA A 180 -10.33 26.22 -5.50
C ALA A 180 -11.19 25.56 -4.40
N LEU A 181 -10.64 24.58 -3.67
CA LEU A 181 -11.35 23.90 -2.59
C LEU A 181 -11.18 24.64 -1.26
N SER A 182 -12.29 25.08 -0.67
CA SER A 182 -12.31 25.61 0.68
C SER A 182 -12.17 24.48 1.71
N LEU A 183 -10.99 24.37 2.31
CA LEU A 183 -10.71 23.44 3.41
C LEU A 183 -10.30 24.22 4.68
N PRO A 184 -10.53 23.67 5.88
CA PRO A 184 -10.00 24.21 7.13
C PRO A 184 -8.47 24.41 7.06
N GLU A 185 -7.89 25.30 7.87
CA GLU A 185 -6.43 25.53 7.85
C GLU A 185 -5.64 24.36 8.47
N ALA A 186 -6.21 23.66 9.45
CA ALA A 186 -5.55 22.57 10.16
C ALA A 186 -5.67 21.22 9.43
N ASN A 187 -5.05 21.09 8.25
CA ASN A 187 -5.05 19.83 7.51
C ASN A 187 -3.70 19.12 7.60
N SER A 188 -3.66 17.92 7.03
CA SER A 188 -2.43 17.20 6.80
C SER A 188 -2.44 16.66 5.40
N ALA A 189 -1.28 16.59 4.78
CA ALA A 189 -1.12 16.16 3.41
C ALA A 189 -0.27 14.91 3.33
N VAL A 190 -0.71 13.94 2.53
CA VAL A 190 0.10 12.81 2.10
C VAL A 190 0.18 12.83 0.60
N TRP A 191 1.40 12.84 0.07
CA TRP A 191 1.63 12.86 -1.36
C TRP A 191 2.41 11.60 -1.77
N LEU A 192 1.75 10.76 -2.57
CA LEU A 192 2.35 9.61 -3.23
C LEU A 192 2.87 10.07 -4.60
N SER A 193 4.16 10.34 -4.69
CA SER A 193 4.78 10.90 -5.88
C SER A 193 5.53 9.86 -6.70
N ASP A 194 5.54 10.03 -8.03
CA ASP A 194 6.34 9.23 -8.97
C ASP A 194 7.85 9.56 -8.92
N GLY A 195 8.24 10.61 -8.17
CA GLY A 195 9.64 11.03 -8.02
C GLY A 195 10.22 11.78 -9.21
N ILE A 196 9.43 12.05 -10.26
CA ILE A 196 9.83 12.80 -11.44
C ILE A 196 9.48 14.28 -11.23
N ALA A 197 10.51 15.12 -11.15
CA ALA A 197 10.31 16.57 -11.10
C ALA A 197 9.81 17.10 -12.46
N ASP A 198 8.87 18.04 -12.42
CA ASP A 198 8.41 18.81 -13.57
C ASP A 198 8.86 20.28 -13.45
N ASP A 199 8.51 21.11 -14.45
CA ASP A 199 8.89 22.53 -14.51
C ASP A 199 8.16 23.38 -13.45
N GLY A 200 8.49 23.20 -12.17
CA GLY A 200 8.02 24.02 -11.06
C GLY A 200 6.65 23.66 -10.47
N GLY A 201 5.85 22.81 -11.13
CA GLY A 201 4.58 22.31 -10.58
C GLY A 201 4.79 21.45 -9.34
N TYR A 202 5.83 20.61 -9.35
CA TYR A 202 6.29 19.81 -8.23
C TYR A 202 6.60 20.68 -7.00
N ALA A 203 7.43 21.72 -7.18
CA ALA A 203 7.84 22.59 -6.08
C ALA A 203 6.67 23.44 -5.55
N ALA A 204 5.82 23.94 -6.44
CA ALA A 204 4.64 24.73 -6.07
C ALA A 204 3.63 23.89 -5.27
N LEU A 205 3.33 22.67 -5.73
CA LEU A 205 2.45 21.74 -5.03
C LEU A 205 3.02 21.33 -3.67
N ALA A 206 4.31 20.98 -3.61
CA ALA A 206 5.00 20.68 -2.36
C ALA A 206 4.88 21.83 -1.34
N ALA A 207 5.16 23.06 -1.79
CA ALA A 207 5.11 24.25 -0.95
C ALA A 207 3.68 24.56 -0.47
N HIS A 208 2.68 24.38 -1.34
CA HIS A 208 1.28 24.56 -0.97
C HIS A 208 0.85 23.53 0.10
N LEU A 209 1.18 22.25 -0.10
CA LEU A 209 0.83 21.19 0.86
C LEU A 209 1.56 21.37 2.19
N ALA A 210 2.84 21.76 2.18
CA ALA A 210 3.62 22.01 3.38
C ALA A 210 3.10 23.20 4.20
N LYS A 211 2.52 24.23 3.57
CA LYS A 211 1.89 25.36 4.28
C LYS A 211 0.63 24.97 5.03
N ARG A 212 -0.05 23.89 4.64
CA ARG A 212 -1.31 23.44 5.25
C ARG A 212 -1.12 22.54 6.48
N GLY A 213 0.12 22.23 6.87
CA GLY A 213 0.43 21.44 8.05
C GLY A 213 1.55 20.42 7.79
N SER A 214 1.38 19.21 8.32
CA SER A 214 2.34 18.12 8.07
C SER A 214 2.18 17.59 6.64
N LEU A 215 3.28 17.59 5.87
CA LEU A 215 3.37 16.93 4.58
C LEU A 215 4.19 15.65 4.73
N ARG A 216 3.54 14.52 4.47
CA ARG A 216 4.20 13.23 4.32
C ARG A 216 4.39 12.92 2.84
N TYR A 217 5.63 12.69 2.45
CA TYR A 217 6.00 12.38 1.08
C TYR A 217 6.33 10.89 0.97
N LEU A 218 5.67 10.20 0.04
CA LEU A 218 5.85 8.78 -0.26
C LEU A 218 6.32 8.64 -1.71
N MET A 219 7.40 7.91 -1.91
CA MET A 219 7.99 7.62 -3.22
C MET A 219 8.20 6.11 -3.35
N ALA A 220 8.21 5.62 -4.59
CA ALA A 220 8.67 4.28 -4.93
C ALA A 220 10.04 3.98 -4.27
N GLN A 221 10.27 2.71 -3.92
CA GLN A 221 11.62 2.30 -3.57
C GLN A 221 12.54 2.45 -4.80
N PRO A 222 13.84 2.71 -4.62
CA PRO A 222 14.75 2.88 -5.76
C PRO A 222 14.77 1.69 -6.73
N ALA A 223 14.49 0.47 -6.25
CA ALA A 223 14.36 -0.72 -7.10
C ALA A 223 13.18 -0.62 -8.08
N ASP A 224 12.06 -0.05 -7.61
CA ASP A 224 10.79 0.07 -8.32
C ASP A 224 10.65 1.43 -9.03
N ALA A 225 11.76 2.17 -9.19
CA ALA A 225 11.75 3.48 -9.81
C ALA A 225 11.25 3.41 -11.28
N PRO A 226 10.47 4.40 -11.74
CA PRO A 226 9.83 4.39 -13.04
C PRO A 226 10.84 4.27 -14.18
N VAL A 227 10.52 3.41 -15.16
CA VAL A 227 11.31 3.20 -16.36
C VAL A 227 10.53 3.59 -17.62
N MET A 228 11.22 4.15 -18.60
CA MET A 228 10.67 4.56 -19.88
C MET A 228 11.55 4.07 -21.02
N LEU A 229 10.95 3.54 -22.08
CA LEU A 229 11.61 3.32 -23.36
C LEU A 229 11.55 4.61 -24.19
N ALA A 230 12.70 5.01 -24.69
CA ALA A 230 12.87 6.12 -25.61
C ALA A 230 13.50 5.64 -26.92
N ALA A 231 13.22 6.39 -27.98
CA ALA A 231 13.88 6.20 -29.25
C ALA A 231 15.38 6.46 -29.13
N GLY A 232 16.21 5.52 -29.56
CA GLY A 232 17.66 5.67 -29.66
C GLY A 232 18.10 5.98 -31.08
N GLN A 233 19.41 6.03 -31.29
CA GLN A 233 19.99 6.16 -32.64
C GLN A 233 19.89 4.82 -33.37
N THR A 234 19.23 4.82 -34.52
CA THR A 234 19.16 3.66 -35.40
C THR A 234 20.27 3.76 -36.43
N GLU A 235 21.12 2.74 -36.48
CA GLU A 235 22.19 2.60 -37.48
C GLU A 235 21.78 1.49 -38.49
N ALA A 236 22.39 1.46 -39.67
CA ALA A 236 21.97 0.67 -40.85
C ALA A 236 21.25 -0.66 -40.54
N ASN A 237 21.86 -1.53 -39.71
CA ASN A 237 21.30 -2.84 -39.34
C ASN A 237 20.87 -2.97 -37.85
N ASP A 238 21.11 -1.96 -37.01
CA ASP A 238 20.70 -1.97 -35.61
C ASP A 238 19.57 -0.99 -35.28
N VAL A 239 18.57 -1.47 -34.54
CA VAL A 239 17.54 -0.61 -33.93
C VAL A 239 18.04 -0.19 -32.56
N GLY A 240 18.28 1.11 -32.38
CA GLY A 240 18.70 1.67 -31.09
C GLY A 240 17.50 2.06 -30.25
N VAL A 241 17.44 1.58 -29.02
CA VAL A 241 16.49 2.06 -28.01
C VAL A 241 17.25 2.44 -26.74
N GLU A 242 16.70 3.36 -25.97
CA GLU A 242 17.29 3.79 -24.70
C GLU A 242 16.27 3.58 -23.59
N LEU A 243 16.68 2.88 -22.53
CA LEU A 243 15.89 2.82 -21.31
C LEU A 243 16.30 4.00 -20.45
N ARG A 244 15.32 4.76 -19.97
CA ARG A 244 15.53 5.92 -19.08
C ARG A 244 14.82 5.67 -17.77
N SER A 245 15.46 6.02 -16.67
CA SER A 245 14.90 5.86 -15.33
C SER A 245 15.52 6.86 -14.36
N LEU A 246 14.87 7.04 -13.21
CA LEU A 246 15.52 7.68 -12.06
C LEU A 246 16.73 6.84 -11.57
N PRO A 247 17.81 7.49 -11.09
CA PRO A 247 18.98 6.80 -10.52
C PRO A 247 18.61 5.89 -9.35
N ALA A 248 19.19 4.68 -9.33
CA ALA A 248 19.03 3.71 -8.25
C ALA A 248 20.41 3.21 -7.75
N PRO A 249 20.55 2.79 -6.49
CA PRO A 249 21.83 2.37 -5.91
C PRO A 249 22.28 0.97 -6.36
N THR A 250 21.38 0.17 -6.94
CA THR A 250 21.65 -1.21 -7.37
C THR A 250 21.47 -1.34 -8.89
N PRO A 251 22.20 -2.25 -9.55
CA PRO A 251 21.99 -2.53 -10.96
C PRO A 251 20.59 -3.10 -11.17
N ARG A 252 19.93 -2.70 -12.26
CA ARG A 252 18.60 -3.20 -12.62
C ARG A 252 18.60 -3.80 -14.01
N LEU A 253 18.28 -5.08 -14.07
CA LEU A 253 18.21 -5.87 -15.29
C LEU A 253 16.79 -5.84 -15.86
N PHE A 254 16.67 -5.48 -17.13
CA PHE A 254 15.41 -5.46 -17.87
C PHE A 254 15.52 -6.39 -19.07
N GLN A 255 14.41 -7.03 -19.42
CA GLN A 255 14.27 -7.78 -20.67
C GLN A 255 13.45 -6.92 -21.63
N VAL A 256 14.02 -6.58 -22.78
CA VAL A 256 13.36 -5.80 -23.81
C VAL A 256 13.03 -6.73 -24.96
N ARG A 257 11.78 -6.72 -25.40
CA ARG A 257 11.31 -7.53 -26.53
C ARG A 257 10.78 -6.65 -27.65
N ALA A 258 11.08 -7.05 -28.88
CA ALA A 258 10.48 -6.48 -30.08
C ALA A 258 9.50 -7.49 -30.68
N SER A 259 8.34 -7.00 -31.09
CA SER A 259 7.25 -7.80 -31.64
C SER A 259 6.71 -7.23 -32.94
N GLY A 260 6.19 -8.12 -33.77
CA GLY A 260 5.48 -7.76 -35.00
C GLY A 260 4.09 -7.20 -34.74
N ASP A 261 3.44 -6.76 -35.82
CA ASP A 261 2.02 -6.38 -35.86
C ASP A 261 1.09 -7.53 -35.43
N ASP A 262 1.48 -8.76 -35.75
CA ASP A 262 0.85 -10.02 -35.33
C ASP A 262 1.12 -10.39 -33.85
N GLY A 263 1.87 -9.57 -33.12
CA GLY A 263 2.30 -9.82 -31.73
C GLY A 263 3.39 -10.90 -31.61
N ARG A 264 3.89 -11.43 -32.73
CA ARG A 264 4.93 -12.46 -32.72
C ARG A 264 6.25 -11.88 -32.24
N LEU A 265 6.91 -12.58 -31.33
CA LEU A 265 8.25 -12.20 -30.84
C LEU A 265 9.25 -12.24 -32.00
N LEU A 266 9.92 -11.11 -32.26
CA LEU A 266 10.96 -10.99 -33.27
C LEU A 266 12.35 -11.13 -32.63
N THR A 267 12.57 -10.44 -31.51
CA THR A 267 13.81 -10.53 -30.74
C THR A 267 13.58 -10.18 -29.27
N ARG A 268 14.47 -10.66 -28.40
CA ARG A 268 14.53 -10.35 -26.97
C ARG A 268 15.98 -10.12 -26.58
N GLN A 269 16.24 -9.06 -25.84
CA GLN A 269 17.58 -8.72 -25.39
C GLN A 269 17.53 -8.15 -23.97
N ALA A 270 18.53 -8.55 -23.18
CA ALA A 270 18.70 -8.03 -21.83
C ALA A 270 19.47 -6.71 -21.87
N VAL A 271 19.10 -5.79 -20.98
CA VAL A 271 19.78 -4.52 -20.77
C VAL A 271 19.85 -4.22 -19.28
N THR A 272 20.99 -3.75 -18.81
CA THR A 272 21.21 -3.40 -17.41
C THR A 272 21.37 -1.90 -17.30
N ILE A 273 20.57 -1.26 -16.44
CA ILE A 273 20.85 0.10 -15.97
C ILE A 273 21.79 -0.03 -14.78
N GLU A 274 23.02 0.46 -14.94
CA GLU A 274 24.05 0.44 -13.90
C GLU A 274 23.69 1.34 -12.72
N PRO A 275 24.26 1.09 -11.51
CA PRO A 275 24.04 1.94 -10.34
C PRO A 275 24.29 3.42 -10.62
N GLY A 276 23.35 4.26 -10.22
CA GLY A 276 23.41 5.72 -10.41
C GLY A 276 23.20 6.21 -11.85
N ALA A 277 23.14 5.32 -12.84
CA ALA A 277 22.88 5.69 -14.22
C ALA A 277 21.41 6.13 -14.40
N LYS A 278 21.19 7.11 -15.27
CA LYS A 278 19.86 7.60 -15.66
C LYS A 278 19.32 6.92 -16.90
N SER A 279 20.18 6.23 -17.63
CA SER A 279 19.80 5.50 -18.83
C SER A 279 20.76 4.37 -19.17
N ALA A 280 20.29 3.46 -20.02
CA ALA A 280 21.08 2.43 -20.66
C ALA A 280 20.64 2.29 -22.12
N GLY A 281 21.61 2.34 -23.03
CA GLY A 281 21.38 2.11 -24.45
C GLY A 281 21.31 0.61 -24.77
N LEU A 282 20.43 0.25 -25.68
CA LEU A 282 20.28 -1.10 -26.20
C LEU A 282 20.29 -1.04 -27.73
N ARG A 283 21.17 -1.84 -28.33
CA ARG A 283 21.24 -2.03 -29.78
C ARG A 283 20.71 -3.41 -30.13
N MET A 284 19.57 -3.45 -30.80
CA MET A 284 18.95 -4.68 -31.26
C MET A 284 19.36 -4.95 -32.70
N THR A 285 20.32 -5.86 -32.88
CA THR A 285 20.75 -6.31 -34.20
C THR A 285 19.75 -7.33 -34.75
N MET A 286 19.19 -7.04 -35.93
CA MET A 286 18.26 -7.95 -36.60
C MET A 286 18.31 -7.78 -38.12
N PRO A 287 17.97 -8.84 -38.90
CA PRO A 287 17.80 -8.73 -40.34
C PRO A 287 16.77 -7.64 -40.71
N SER A 288 16.97 -7.00 -41.86
CA SER A 288 16.08 -5.94 -42.37
C SER A 288 14.63 -6.38 -42.49
N GLU A 289 14.39 -7.65 -42.83
CA GLU A 289 13.05 -8.25 -42.91
C GLU A 289 12.34 -8.27 -41.55
N LEU A 290 13.05 -8.58 -40.46
CA LEU A 290 12.47 -8.56 -39.11
C LEU A 290 12.27 -7.13 -38.63
N ARG A 291 13.21 -6.21 -38.94
CA ARG A 291 13.05 -4.79 -38.65
C ARG A 291 11.79 -4.22 -39.30
N ASN A 292 11.58 -4.50 -40.59
CA ASN A 292 10.42 -3.98 -41.32
C ASN A 292 9.09 -4.49 -40.77
N ARG A 293 9.09 -5.69 -40.16
CA ARG A 293 7.91 -6.27 -39.50
C ARG A 293 7.70 -5.78 -38.07
N MET A 294 8.67 -5.11 -37.48
CA MET A 294 8.60 -4.63 -36.10
C MET A 294 7.54 -3.54 -35.97
N ALA A 295 6.66 -3.70 -34.99
CA ALA A 295 5.58 -2.74 -34.70
C ALA A 295 5.67 -2.19 -33.26
N ARG A 296 6.19 -2.99 -32.33
CA ARG A 296 6.19 -2.67 -30.90
C ARG A 296 7.43 -3.20 -30.20
N ILE A 297 8.09 -2.33 -29.43
CA ILE A 297 9.18 -2.66 -28.52
C ILE A 297 8.67 -2.41 -27.10
N GLU A 298 8.88 -3.35 -26.18
CA GLU A 298 8.43 -3.19 -24.81
C GLU A 298 9.37 -3.84 -23.79
N ILE A 299 9.29 -3.36 -22.55
CA ILE A 299 9.92 -4.00 -21.39
C ILE A 299 9.01 -5.12 -20.91
N GLU A 300 9.56 -6.33 -20.83
CA GLU A 300 8.81 -7.51 -20.43
C GLU A 300 8.40 -7.45 -18.95
N GLY A 301 7.13 -7.73 -18.68
CA GLY A 301 6.58 -7.74 -17.32
C GLY A 301 6.19 -6.36 -16.78
N ASP A 302 6.44 -5.28 -17.54
CA ASP A 302 6.01 -3.94 -17.18
C ASP A 302 4.69 -3.59 -17.89
N GLN A 303 3.77 -2.94 -17.16
CA GLN A 303 2.45 -2.54 -17.67
C GLN A 303 2.32 -1.02 -17.84
N SER A 304 3.41 -0.27 -17.65
CA SER A 304 3.44 1.17 -17.86
C SER A 304 3.33 1.51 -19.35
N ALA A 305 2.59 2.58 -19.68
CA ALA A 305 2.64 3.17 -21.01
C ALA A 305 4.05 3.65 -21.40
N GLY A 306 4.87 4.05 -20.42
CA GLY A 306 6.27 4.43 -20.65
C GLY A 306 7.16 3.24 -21.03
N SER A 307 6.76 2.01 -20.71
CA SER A 307 7.53 0.80 -21.00
C SER A 307 7.36 0.30 -22.44
N VAL A 308 6.58 0.99 -23.27
CA VAL A 308 6.24 0.61 -24.63
C VAL A 308 6.66 1.70 -25.61
N LEU A 309 7.32 1.30 -26.68
CA LEU A 309 7.69 2.14 -27.81
C LEU A 309 7.03 1.57 -29.07
N LEU A 310 6.14 2.35 -29.66
CA LEU A 310 5.52 2.00 -30.95
C LEU A 310 6.45 2.44 -32.08
N VAL A 311 6.65 1.54 -33.03
CA VAL A 311 7.53 1.74 -34.18
C VAL A 311 6.66 2.16 -35.36
N ASP A 312 6.98 3.30 -35.97
CA ASP A 312 6.32 3.82 -37.17
C ASP A 312 7.28 3.84 -38.38
N GLU A 313 6.85 4.43 -39.50
CA GLU A 313 7.67 4.51 -40.72
C GLU A 313 9.00 5.26 -40.52
N ARG A 314 9.16 6.08 -39.47
CA ARG A 314 10.40 6.84 -39.23
C ARG A 314 11.57 5.96 -38.79
N TRP A 315 11.27 4.70 -38.45
CA TRP A 315 12.23 3.70 -37.98
C TRP A 315 12.65 2.70 -39.06
N ARG A 316 12.04 2.78 -40.25
CA ARG A 316 12.34 1.92 -41.39
C ARG A 316 13.42 2.52 -42.28
#